data_AF-A0A9E8MXZ1-F1
#
_entry.id   AF-A0A9E8MXZ1-F1
#
_cell.length_a   1.000
_cell.length_b   1.000
_cell.length_c   1.000
_cell.angle_alpha   90.00
_cell.angle_beta   90.00
_cell.angle_gamma   90.00
#
_symmetry.space_group_name_H-M   'P 1'
#
loop_
_entity.id
_entity.type
_entity.pdbx_description
1 polymer ?
#
loop_
_entity_poly.entity_id
_entity_poly.type
_entity_poly.pdbx_seq_one_letter_code
_entity_poly.pdbx_strand_id
1 'polypeptide(L)' 'MIWPEFMDENGQVITQKNSPVPTSGKAKMWIINDALRKYHKDKIKIGMKGNGHEGGTVVAKYVVSKIVGLMTNPIKEIEK' A
#
# COMPACT_ATOMS: atom_id res chain seq x y z
N MET A 1 8.52 -4.16 -1.77
CA MET A 1 7.19 -4.35 -2.37
C MET A 1 6.15 -3.67 -1.48
N ILE A 2 5.27 -2.86 -2.08
CA ILE A 2 4.09 -2.31 -1.39
C ILE A 2 2.90 -3.16 -1.82
N TRP A 3 2.19 -3.73 -0.86
CA TRP A 3 1.07 -4.64 -1.10
C TRP A 3 -0.26 -3.98 -0.74
N PRO A 4 -1.23 -3.92 -1.66
CA PRO A 4 -2.55 -3.39 -1.38
C PRO A 4 -3.50 -4.47 -0.84
N GLU A 5 -4.30 -4.09 0.16
CA GLU A 5 -5.50 -4.79 0.58
C GLU A 5 -6.70 -3.86 0.32
N PHE A 6 -7.50 -4.20 -0.70
CA PHE A 6 -8.63 -3.39 -1.13
C PHE A 6 -9.78 -3.47 -0.13
N MET A 7 -10.49 -2.35 0.03
CA MET A 7 -11.58 -2.21 0.99
C MET A 7 -12.92 -2.10 0.26
N ASP A 8 -13.95 -2.66 0.87
CA ASP A 8 -15.34 -2.50 0.44
C ASP A 8 -15.90 -1.12 0.85
N GLU A 9 -17.17 -0.88 0.51
CA GLU A 9 -17.88 0.35 0.83
C GLU A 9 -18.04 0.59 2.34
N ASN A 10 -18.01 -0.49 3.14
CA ASN A 10 -18.08 -0.43 4.61
C ASN A 10 -16.69 -0.20 5.25
N GLY A 11 -15.64 -0.12 4.45
CA GLY A 11 -14.27 0.01 4.92
C GLY A 11 -13.66 -1.28 5.49
N GLN A 12 -14.20 -2.44 5.13
CA GLN A 12 -13.65 -3.74 5.47
C GLN A 12 -12.76 -4.25 4.34
N VAL A 13 -11.73 -5.03 4.65
CA VAL A 13 -10.87 -5.63 3.61
C VAL A 13 -11.67 -6.69 2.87
N ILE A 14 -11.67 -6.60 1.54
CA ILE A 14 -12.27 -7.61 0.66
C ILE A 14 -11.42 -8.87 0.74
N THR A 15 -12.03 -9.97 1.21
CA THR A 15 -11.35 -11.27 1.40
C THR A 15 -11.96 -12.38 0.54
N GLN A 16 -13.11 -12.12 -0.07
CA GLN A 16 -13.83 -13.06 -0.92
C GLN A 16 -13.08 -13.24 -2.25
N LYS A 17 -12.70 -14.49 -2.57
CA LYS A 17 -11.91 -14.81 -3.77
C LYS A 17 -12.65 -14.58 -5.09
N ASN A 18 -13.99 -14.66 -5.07
CA ASN A 18 -14.82 -14.63 -6.27
C ASN A 18 -15.51 -13.28 -6.49
N SER A 19 -15.20 -12.28 -5.65
CA SER A 19 -15.73 -10.94 -5.82
C SER A 19 -14.71 -10.08 -6.56
N PRO A 20 -15.11 -9.38 -7.64
CA PRO A 20 -14.22 -8.45 -8.31
C PRO A 20 -13.86 -7.31 -7.35
N VAL A 21 -12.64 -6.80 -7.48
CA VAL A 21 -12.24 -5.57 -6.79
C VAL A 21 -12.91 -4.37 -7.49
N PRO A 22 -13.55 -3.45 -6.74
CA PRO A 22 -14.10 -2.23 -7.33
C PRO A 22 -13.06 -1.44 -8.12
N THR A 23 -13.48 -0.82 -9.23
CA THR A 23 -12.59 -0.03 -10.10
C THR A 23 -12.05 1.23 -9.41
N SER A 24 -12.70 1.66 -8.33
CA SER A 24 -12.25 2.75 -7.47
C SER A 24 -12.62 2.45 -6.02
N GLY A 25 -11.84 2.97 -5.08
CA GLY A 25 -12.06 2.73 -3.67
C GLY A 25 -10.85 3.08 -2.81
N LYS A 26 -10.81 2.50 -1.62
CA LYS A 26 -9.69 2.64 -0.68
C LYS A 26 -8.96 1.31 -0.56
N ALA A 27 -7.68 1.39 -0.20
CA ALA A 27 -6.88 0.22 0.13
C ALA A 27 -6.00 0.52 1.34
N LYS A 28 -5.79 -0.49 2.19
CA LYS A 28 -4.66 -0.48 3.13
C LYS A 28 -3.42 -0.90 2.36
N MET A 29 -2.33 -0.17 2.52
CA MET A 29 -1.09 -0.45 1.82
C MET A 29 0.01 -0.81 2.81
N TRP A 30 0.69 -1.92 2.53
CA TRP A 30 1.66 -2.52 3.42
C TRP A 30 3.03 -2.56 2.78
N ILE A 31 4.05 -2.14 3.52
CA ILE A 31 5.44 -2.34 3.12
C ILE A 31 5.89 -3.66 3.71
N ILE A 32 5.81 -4.72 2.89
CA ILE A 32 6.05 -6.09 3.33
C ILE A 32 7.52 -6.29 3.73
N ASN A 33 8.44 -5.77 2.92
CA ASN A 33 9.88 -5.84 3.22
C ASN A 33 10.25 -4.78 4.26
N ASP A 34 10.64 -5.23 5.45
CA ASP A 34 10.98 -4.41 6.60
C ASP A 34 12.22 -3.53 6.40
N ALA A 35 13.23 -4.01 5.68
CA ALA A 35 14.41 -3.24 5.33
C ALA A 35 14.10 -2.03 4.43
N LEU A 36 13.02 -2.10 3.63
CA LEU A 36 12.59 -0.98 2.78
C LEU A 36 11.75 0.05 3.55
N ARG A 37 11.30 -0.24 4.78
CA ARG A 37 10.46 0.69 5.54
C ARG A 37 11.16 2.02 5.79
N LYS A 38 12.47 2.02 6.10
CA LYS A 38 13.26 3.26 6.30
C LYS A 38 13.18 4.16 5.07
N TYR A 39 13.51 3.62 3.89
CA TYR A 39 13.42 4.32 2.61
C TYR A 39 12.02 4.92 2.38
N HIS A 40 10.97 4.13 2.62
CA HIS A 40 9.61 4.58 2.36
C HIS A 40 9.06 5.56 3.41
N LYS A 41 9.49 5.49 4.68
CA LYS A 41 9.15 6.49 5.70
C LYS A 41 9.56 7.90 5.25
N ASP A 42 10.72 8.03 4.61
CA ASP A 42 11.26 9.31 4.16
C ASP A 42 10.55 9.86 2.91
N LYS A 43 9.98 8.96 2.10
CA LYS A 43 9.42 9.29 0.77
C LYS A 43 7.90 9.43 0.77
N ILE A 44 7.18 8.56 1.47
CA ILE A 44 5.72 8.51 1.43
C ILE A 44 5.14 9.65 2.27
N LYS A 45 4.31 10.48 1.63
CA LYS A 45 3.65 11.62 2.26
C LYS A 45 2.18 11.65 1.86
N ILE A 46 1.33 12.23 2.72
CA ILE A 46 -0.08 12.47 2.38
C ILE A 46 -0.15 13.37 1.13
N GLY A 47 -1.06 13.04 0.21
CA GLY A 47 -1.19 13.69 -1.10
C GLY A 47 -0.28 13.13 -2.19
N MET A 48 0.68 12.25 -1.85
CA MET A 48 1.55 11.63 -2.85
C MET A 48 0.75 10.76 -3.82
N LYS A 49 1.00 10.94 -5.13
CA LYS A 49 0.44 10.10 -6.18
C LYS A 49 1.36 8.89 -6.43
N GLY A 50 0.77 7.74 -6.71
CA GLY A 50 1.51 6.52 -7.02
C GLY A 50 0.76 5.65 -8.03
N ASN A 51 1.47 4.69 -8.62
CA ASN A 51 0.93 3.75 -9.60
C ASN A 51 0.96 2.32 -9.03
N GLY A 52 -0.08 1.55 -9.31
CA GLY A 52 -0.11 0.10 -9.12
C GLY A 52 0.30 -0.60 -10.40
N HIS A 53 1.13 -1.62 -10.27
CA HIS A 53 1.68 -2.34 -11.40
C HIS A 53 1.38 -3.84 -11.31
N GLU A 54 1.00 -4.43 -12.44
CA GLU A 54 1.03 -5.87 -12.69
C GLU A 54 2.10 -6.14 -13.74
N GLY A 55 3.23 -6.69 -13.31
CA GLY A 55 4.43 -6.74 -14.14
C GLY A 55 4.84 -5.34 -14.61
N GLY A 56 4.99 -5.16 -15.94
CA GLY A 56 5.35 -3.88 -16.55
C GLY A 56 4.19 -2.90 -16.72
N THR A 57 2.95 -3.32 -16.52
CA THR A 57 1.75 -2.54 -16.85
C THR A 57 1.23 -1.77 -15.64
N VAL A 58 0.92 -0.48 -15.82
CA VAL A 58 0.19 0.31 -14.81
C VAL A 58 -1.28 -0.07 -14.87
N VAL A 59 -1.81 -0.61 -13.76
CA VAL A 59 -3.22 -1.05 -13.65
C VAL A 59 -4.05 -0.18 -12.71
N ALA A 60 -3.41 0.63 -11.87
CA ALA A 60 -4.10 1.48 -10.89
C ALA A 60 -3.36 2.79 -10.63
N LYS A 61 -4.10 3.81 -10.23
CA LYS A 61 -3.58 5.10 -9.75
C LYS A 61 -4.04 5.34 -8.32
N TYR A 62 -3.14 5.84 -7.49
CA TYR A 62 -3.37 6.02 -6.07
C TYR A 62 -3.01 7.43 -5.61
N VAL A 63 -3.66 7.85 -4.53
CA VAL A 63 -3.28 9.03 -3.73
C VAL A 63 -3.20 8.61 -2.28
N VAL A 64 -2.09 8.91 -1.61
CA VAL A 64 -1.91 8.62 -0.18
C VAL A 64 -2.82 9.56 0.62
N SER A 65 -3.90 9.03 1.19
CA SER A 65 -4.87 9.82 1.97
C SER A 65 -4.54 9.86 3.46
N LYS A 66 -3.90 8.82 4.00
CA LYS A 66 -3.56 8.71 5.42
C LYS A 66 -2.33 7.83 5.62
N ILE A 67 -1.48 8.20 6.58
CA ILE A 67 -0.42 7.34 7.11
C ILE A 67 -0.91 6.80 8.46
N VAL A 68 -0.91 5.48 8.64
CA VAL A 68 -1.41 4.82 9.86
C VAL A 68 -0.26 4.33 10.73
N GLY A 69 0.46 3.30 10.27
CA GLY A 69 1.54 2.68 11.04
C GLY A 69 2.94 2.89 10.48
N LEU A 70 3.08 3.48 9.27
CA LEU A 70 4.39 3.51 8.58
C LEU A 70 5.48 4.16 9.44
N MET A 71 5.19 5.26 10.13
CA MET A 71 6.20 5.99 10.90
C MET A 71 6.69 5.21 12.12
N THR A 72 5.83 4.39 12.72
CA THR A 72 6.12 3.62 13.95
C THR A 72 6.45 2.15 13.69
N ASN A 73 6.23 1.66 12.47
CA ASN A 73 6.49 0.26 12.12
C ASN A 73 7.99 -0.07 12.29
N PRO A 74 8.36 -1.17 12.98
CA PRO A 74 9.75 -1.58 13.15
C PRO A 74 10.50 -1.68 11.82
N ILE A 75 11.77 -1.29 11.85
CA ILE A 75 12.70 -1.39 10.72
C ILE A 75 13.70 -2.48 11.08
N LYS A 76 14.00 -3.35 10.13
CA LYS A 76 15.13 -4.27 10.22
C LYS A 76 16.27 -3.70 9.41
N GLU A 77 17.40 -3.42 10.06
CA GLU A 77 18.60 -3.03 9.33
C GLU A 77 19.20 -4.29 8.69
N ILE A 78 19.61 -4.19 7.43
CA ILE A 78 20.34 -5.27 6.77
C ILE A 78 21.77 -5.18 7.31
N GLU A 79 22.18 -6.16 8.12
CA GLU A 79 23.60 -6.36 8.43
C GLU A 79 24.34 -6.59 7.11
N LYS A 80 25.31 -5.71 6.83
CA LYS A 80 26.10 -5.74 5.59
C LYS A 80 27.12 -6.86 5.59
#